data_AF-A0A2P4YUD5-F1
#
_entry.id   AF-A0A2P4YUD5-F1
#
_cell.length_a   1.000
_cell.length_b   1.000
_cell.length_c   1.000
_cell.angle_alpha   90.00
_cell.angle_beta   90.00
_cell.angle_gamma   90.00
#
_symmetry.space_group_name_H-M   'P 1'
#
loop_
_entity.id
_entity.type
_entity.pdbx_description
1 polymer ?
#
loop_
_entity_poly.entity_id
_entity_poly.type
_entity_poly.pdbx_seq_one_letter_code
_entity_poly.pdbx_strand_id
1 'polypeptide(L)'
;MVQGASKANYANYGSAVSDKKKPFWAGKLLCDVKHNPGLKTFQFHFTYYEDEVLYRVIGWSHPHLMDHLKQRPCSIFVDATFRCVPTHFYQLVVVMMYDPDLYLPVWYVLTSGKTSQIYEHIFLYICVASKKRLDPAHIV
;
A
#
# COMPACT_ATOMS: atom_id res chain seq x y z
N MET A 1 24.49 -26.87 -22.59
CA MET A 1 23.77 -27.05 -21.32
C MET A 1 23.05 -25.76 -21.00
N VAL A 2 21.71 -25.88 -21.03
CA VAL A 2 20.60 -25.03 -20.58
C VAL A 2 20.82 -23.51 -20.41
N GLN A 3 20.18 -22.77 -21.32
CA GLN A 3 19.82 -21.36 -21.25
C GLN A 3 18.58 -21.12 -20.36
N GLY A 4 18.53 -19.95 -19.72
CA GLY A 4 17.35 -19.08 -19.73
C GLY A 4 16.23 -19.39 -18.74
N ALA A 5 16.24 -18.71 -17.60
CA ALA A 5 15.16 -18.70 -16.63
C ALA A 5 13.83 -18.18 -17.23
N SER A 6 12.77 -18.97 -17.03
CA SER A 6 11.41 -18.75 -17.49
C SER A 6 10.71 -17.62 -16.72
N LYS A 7 9.94 -16.81 -17.46
CA LYS A 7 9.04 -15.77 -16.95
C LYS A 7 7.96 -16.39 -16.06
N ALA A 8 7.98 -16.10 -14.76
CA ALA A 8 6.89 -16.49 -13.87
C ALA A 8 5.63 -15.65 -14.15
N ASN A 9 4.52 -16.35 -14.29
CA ASN A 9 3.20 -15.86 -14.69
C ASN A 9 2.51 -15.04 -13.58
N TYR A 10 2.32 -13.74 -13.81
CA TYR A 10 1.56 -12.83 -12.94
C TYR A 10 0.07 -12.77 -13.35
N ALA A 11 -0.58 -13.93 -13.54
CA ALA A 11 -1.95 -13.99 -14.07
C ALA A 11 -3.02 -14.54 -13.10
N ASN A 12 -2.66 -14.96 -11.89
CA ASN A 12 -3.57 -15.71 -11.01
C ASN A 12 -3.99 -14.97 -9.73
N TYR A 13 -4.47 -13.72 -9.84
CA TYR A 13 -5.14 -13.03 -8.72
C TYR A 13 -6.53 -12.53 -9.11
N GLY A 14 -7.35 -13.42 -9.69
CA GLY A 14 -8.69 -13.03 -10.15
C GLY A 14 -9.59 -14.19 -10.49
N SER A 15 -10.00 -14.98 -9.48
CA SER A 15 -11.19 -15.83 -9.60
C SER A 15 -11.60 -16.38 -8.24
N ALA A 16 -12.73 -15.88 -7.69
CA ALA A 16 -13.86 -16.72 -7.27
C ALA A 16 -14.95 -15.92 -6.54
N VAL A 17 -16.18 -16.36 -6.80
CA VAL A 17 -17.47 -16.10 -6.11
C VAL A 17 -18.26 -14.87 -6.58
N SER A 18 -18.97 -15.06 -7.69
CA SER A 18 -20.27 -14.42 -7.93
C SER A 18 -21.35 -15.20 -7.17
N ASP A 19 -22.44 -14.49 -6.85
CA ASP A 19 -23.73 -14.98 -6.35
C ASP A 19 -23.88 -15.22 -4.85
N LYS A 20 -24.05 -14.13 -4.09
CA LYS A 20 -25.15 -13.95 -3.10
C LYS A 20 -25.53 -12.46 -3.03
N LYS A 21 -26.83 -12.18 -2.90
CA LYS A 21 -27.42 -10.81 -2.82
C LYS A 21 -26.58 -9.90 -1.91
N LYS A 22 -26.03 -8.82 -2.47
CA LYS A 22 -25.16 -7.89 -1.75
C LYS A 22 -25.98 -7.14 -0.67
N PRO A 23 -25.58 -7.18 0.62
CA PRO A 23 -26.24 -6.40 1.67
C PRO A 23 -25.99 -4.90 1.46
N PHE A 24 -26.86 -4.04 2.01
CA PHE A 24 -26.82 -2.57 1.88
C PHE A 24 -25.47 -1.92 2.28
N TRP A 25 -24.66 -2.61 3.11
CA TRP A 25 -23.31 -2.19 3.50
C TRP A 25 -22.20 -2.58 2.51
N ALA A 26 -22.55 -3.30 1.43
CA ALA A 26 -21.65 -3.55 0.31
C ALA A 26 -21.50 -2.27 -0.51
N GLY A 27 -20.85 -1.26 0.10
CA GLY A 27 -20.31 -0.14 -0.64
C GLY A 27 -19.49 -0.63 -1.83
N LYS A 28 -19.43 0.19 -2.88
CA LYS A 28 -18.57 -0.03 -4.06
C LYS A 28 -17.23 -0.66 -3.61
N LEU A 29 -16.76 -1.70 -4.29
CA LEU A 29 -15.47 -2.29 -3.92
C LEU A 29 -14.44 -1.17 -3.88
N LEU A 30 -13.55 -1.15 -2.89
CA LEU A 30 -12.56 -0.08 -2.78
C LEU A 30 -11.65 -0.01 -4.02
N CYS A 31 -11.56 -1.06 -4.84
CA CYS A 31 -10.89 -1.01 -6.14
C CYS A 31 -11.65 -0.17 -7.19
N ASP A 32 -12.98 -0.04 -7.09
CA ASP A 32 -13.81 0.80 -7.96
C ASP A 32 -13.72 2.30 -7.62
N VAL A 33 -12.96 2.64 -6.57
CA VAL A 33 -12.68 3.99 -6.08
C VAL A 33 -11.56 4.66 -6.87
N LYS A 34 -10.68 3.90 -7.51
CA LYS A 34 -9.54 4.45 -8.27
C LYS A 34 -9.98 5.40 -9.40
N HIS A 35 -11.17 5.18 -9.94
CA HIS A 35 -11.77 6.02 -11.00
C HIS A 35 -12.73 7.08 -10.45
N ASN A 36 -12.90 7.19 -9.13
CA ASN A 36 -13.71 8.24 -8.53
C ASN A 36 -12.90 9.55 -8.54
N PRO A 37 -13.32 10.58 -9.28
CA PRO A 37 -12.59 11.85 -9.35
C PRO A 37 -12.48 12.57 -7.99
N GLY A 38 -13.32 12.21 -7.01
CA GLY A 38 -13.25 12.70 -5.63
C GLY A 38 -12.25 11.98 -4.72
N LEU A 39 -11.63 10.87 -5.16
CA LEU A 39 -10.75 10.04 -4.33
C LEU A 39 -9.34 9.91 -4.92
N LYS A 40 -8.79 11.04 -5.38
CA LYS A 40 -7.46 11.15 -6.01
C LYS A 40 -6.29 10.69 -5.14
N THR A 41 -6.49 10.63 -3.82
CA THR A 41 -5.46 10.22 -2.87
C THR A 41 -5.46 8.71 -2.60
N PHE A 42 -6.52 7.98 -2.97
CA PHE A 42 -6.56 6.53 -2.80
C PHE A 42 -5.63 5.84 -3.81
N GLN A 43 -4.73 4.97 -3.33
CA GLN A 43 -3.74 4.33 -4.19
C GLN A 43 -3.90 2.82 -4.27
N PHE A 44 -4.07 2.14 -3.13
CA PHE A 44 -4.19 0.68 -3.11
C PHE A 44 -5.00 0.17 -1.93
N HIS A 45 -5.58 -1.02 -2.13
CA HIS A 45 -6.22 -1.83 -1.11
C HIS A 45 -6.05 -3.29 -1.47
N PHE A 46 -5.58 -4.07 -0.51
CA PHE A 46 -5.45 -5.50 -0.68
C PHE A 46 -5.68 -6.22 0.66
N THR A 47 -5.95 -7.50 0.53
CA THR A 47 -6.06 -8.43 1.65
C THR A 47 -5.23 -9.66 1.35
N TYR A 48 -4.60 -10.26 2.34
CA TYR A 48 -3.84 -11.49 2.20
C TYR A 48 -3.88 -12.30 3.50
N TYR A 49 -3.58 -13.59 3.41
CA TYR A 49 -3.51 -14.48 4.56
C TYR A 49 -2.06 -14.74 4.97
N GLU A 50 -1.81 -14.76 6.26
CA GLU A 50 -0.56 -15.22 6.89
C GLU A 50 -0.98 -16.03 8.12
N ASP A 51 -0.61 -17.31 8.16
CA ASP A 51 -0.98 -18.29 9.21
C ASP A 51 -2.48 -18.29 9.57
N GLU A 52 -3.37 -18.41 8.58
CA GLU A 52 -4.84 -18.38 8.72
C GLU A 52 -5.44 -17.04 9.17
N VAL A 53 -4.62 -16.01 9.39
CA VAL A 53 -5.08 -14.65 9.74
C VAL A 53 -5.23 -13.82 8.47
N LEU A 54 -6.42 -13.27 8.26
CA LEU A 54 -6.68 -12.34 7.16
C LEU A 54 -6.21 -10.93 7.53
N TYR A 55 -5.18 -10.45 6.86
CA TYR A 55 -4.74 -9.07 6.94
C TYR A 55 -5.32 -8.22 5.82
N ARG A 56 -5.66 -6.99 6.19
CA ARG A 56 -6.16 -5.92 5.32
C ARG A 56 -5.21 -4.73 5.39
N VAL A 57 -4.86 -4.21 4.21
CA VAL A 57 -3.99 -3.03 4.04
C VAL A 57 -4.63 -2.04 3.09
N ILE A 58 -4.67 -0.76 3.47
CA ILE A 58 -5.20 0.33 2.65
C ILE A 58 -4.20 1.48 2.64
N GLY A 59 -3.83 1.95 1.45
CA GLY A 59 -2.87 3.03 1.28
C GLY A 59 -3.44 4.24 0.56
N TRP A 60 -3.14 5.43 1.10
CA TRP A 60 -3.39 6.72 0.50
C TRP A 60 -2.08 7.50 0.33
N SER A 61 -2.01 8.27 -0.74
CA SER A 61 -0.95 9.22 -1.00
C SER A 61 -1.42 10.32 -1.94
N HIS A 62 -0.95 11.53 -1.72
CA HIS A 62 -1.28 12.65 -2.59
C HIS A 62 -0.41 12.59 -3.86
N PRO A 63 -0.99 12.63 -5.08
CA PRO A 63 -0.24 12.47 -6.33
C PRO A 63 0.96 13.42 -6.45
N HIS A 64 0.81 14.68 -6.04
CA HIS A 64 1.89 15.67 -6.07
C HIS A 64 3.08 15.29 -5.15
N LEU A 65 2.81 14.69 -3.99
CA LEU A 65 3.87 14.22 -3.09
C LEU A 65 4.55 12.96 -3.65
N MET A 66 3.80 12.09 -4.33
CA MET A 66 4.38 10.96 -5.06
C MET A 66 5.29 11.42 -6.18
N ASP A 67 4.89 12.45 -6.94
CA ASP A 67 5.71 13.01 -8.00
C ASP A 67 6.97 13.69 -7.45
N HIS A 68 6.86 14.40 -6.32
CA HIS A 68 8.03 14.94 -5.62
C HIS A 68 8.98 13.81 -5.17
N LEU A 69 8.45 12.72 -4.60
CA LEU A 69 9.24 11.55 -4.23
C LEU A 69 9.98 10.96 -5.45
N LYS A 70 9.44 11.04 -6.67
CA LYS A 70 10.08 10.52 -7.89
C LYS A 70 11.26 11.35 -8.35
N GLN A 71 11.19 12.67 -8.22
CA GLN A 71 12.13 13.61 -8.85
C GLN A 71 13.57 13.51 -8.33
N ARG A 72 13.77 13.14 -7.06
CA ARG A 72 15.11 13.07 -6.47
C ARG A 72 15.25 11.91 -5.49
N PRO A 73 16.46 11.39 -5.26
CA PRO A 73 16.75 10.62 -4.06
C PRO A 73 16.45 11.47 -2.83
N CYS A 74 15.75 10.91 -1.86
CA CYS A 74 15.47 11.55 -0.59
C CYS A 74 15.45 10.49 0.51
N SER A 75 15.84 10.88 1.71
CA SER A 75 15.70 10.02 2.88
C SER A 75 14.22 9.83 3.19
N ILE A 76 13.85 8.60 3.52
CA ILE A 76 12.51 8.20 3.88
C ILE A 76 12.53 7.80 5.35
N PHE A 77 11.57 8.31 6.11
CA PHE A 77 11.36 7.91 7.49
C PHE A 77 10.01 7.21 7.60
N VAL A 78 9.95 6.14 8.37
CA VAL A 78 8.72 5.35 8.55
C VAL A 78 8.33 5.36 10.02
N ASP A 79 7.15 5.89 10.30
CA ASP A 79 6.56 5.86 11.65
C ASP A 79 5.30 5.00 11.64
N ALA A 80 5.03 4.34 12.76
CA ALA A 80 3.83 3.53 12.95
C ALA A 80 3.11 3.98 14.23
N THR A 81 1.90 4.51 14.05
CA THR A 81 1.07 4.94 15.18
C THR A 81 -0.04 3.91 15.43
N PHE A 82 -0.18 3.51 16.69
CA PHE A 82 -1.19 2.53 17.15
C PHE A 82 -2.43 3.20 17.75
N ARG A 83 -2.40 4.52 17.94
CA ARG A 83 -3.50 5.31 18.51
C ARG A 83 -4.34 5.93 17.40
N CYS A 84 -5.63 6.14 17.67
CA CYS A 84 -6.55 6.83 16.75
C CYS A 84 -6.75 6.12 15.40
N VAL A 85 -6.57 4.80 15.35
CA VAL A 85 -6.88 3.96 14.19
C VAL A 85 -8.32 3.43 14.25
N PRO A 86 -9.02 3.21 13.13
CA PRO A 86 -10.37 2.66 13.16
C PRO A 86 -10.38 1.23 13.75
N THR A 87 -11.48 0.82 14.37
CA THR A 87 -11.62 -0.42 15.17
C THR A 87 -11.14 -1.72 14.48
N HIS A 88 -11.12 -1.78 13.15
CA HIS A 88 -10.68 -2.94 12.38
C HIS A 88 -9.22 -2.87 11.89
N PHE A 89 -8.47 -1.87 12.34
CA PHE A 89 -7.06 -1.67 12.01
C PHE A 89 -6.25 -1.62 13.30
N TYR A 90 -5.03 -2.15 13.22
CA TYR A 90 -4.11 -2.23 14.34
C TYR A 90 -3.16 -1.03 14.37
N GLN A 91 -2.77 -0.53 13.20
CA GLN A 91 -1.84 0.58 13.08
C GLN A 91 -2.05 1.41 11.82
N LEU A 92 -1.60 2.66 11.89
CA LEU A 92 -1.40 3.56 10.77
C LEU A 92 0.11 3.75 10.57
N VAL A 93 0.62 3.21 9.47
CA VAL A 93 2.00 3.43 9.02
C VAL A 93 2.03 4.70 8.19
N VAL A 94 2.90 5.63 8.56
CA VAL A 94 3.14 6.89 7.85
C VAL A 94 4.53 6.85 7.26
N VAL A 95 4.62 6.96 5.93
CA VAL A 95 5.90 7.04 5.21
C VAL A 95 6.14 8.49 4.84
N MET A 96 7.21 9.05 5.41
CA MET A 96 7.59 10.45 5.25
C MET A 96 8.82 10.55 4.35
N MET A 97 8.84 11.54 3.47
CA MET A 97 10.05 11.91 2.75
C MET A 97 10.68 13.12 3.41
N TYR A 98 12.00 13.17 3.45
CA TYR A 98 12.74 14.36 3.81
C TYR A 98 12.75 15.34 2.61
N ASP A 99 12.17 16.51 2.81
CA ASP A 99 12.33 17.70 1.98
C ASP A 99 13.10 18.70 2.85
N PRO A 100 14.16 19.39 2.37
CA PRO A 100 14.99 20.29 3.19
C PRO A 100 14.24 20.95 4.35
N ASP A 101 14.69 20.63 5.56
CA ASP A 101 14.20 21.13 6.86
C ASP A 101 12.88 20.52 7.39
N LEU A 102 12.22 19.61 6.66
CA LEU A 102 10.95 19.00 7.11
C LEU A 102 10.71 17.57 6.58
N TYR A 103 10.15 16.73 7.44
CA TYR A 103 9.58 15.45 7.02
C TYR A 103 8.14 15.63 6.54
N LEU A 104 7.92 15.40 5.25
CA LEU A 104 6.61 15.46 4.62
C LEU A 104 5.97 14.06 4.57
N PRO A 105 4.79 13.84 5.18
CA PRO A 105 4.10 12.56 5.10
C PRO A 105 3.57 12.33 3.68
N VAL A 106 4.16 11.37 2.98
CA VAL A 106 3.81 11.02 1.60
C VAL A 106 2.75 9.94 1.56
N TRP A 107 2.85 8.93 2.43
CA TRP A 107 1.91 7.82 2.48
C TRP A 107 1.30 7.66 3.85
N TYR A 108 0.01 7.34 3.85
CA TYR A 108 -0.74 6.89 5.00
C TYR A 108 -1.25 5.49 4.70
N VAL A 109 -0.88 4.52 5.52
CA VAL A 109 -1.20 3.11 5.27
C VAL A 109 -1.83 2.50 6.51
N LEU A 110 -3.13 2.23 6.43
CA LEU A 110 -3.86 1.51 7.48
C LEU A 110 -3.64 0.02 7.30
N THR A 111 -3.29 -0.64 8.39
CA THR A 111 -3.02 -2.08 8.42
C THR A 111 -3.66 -2.71 9.66
N SER A 112 -4.13 -3.94 9.52
CA SER A 112 -4.76 -4.73 10.58
C SER A 112 -3.79 -5.62 11.36
N GLY A 113 -2.49 -5.52 11.09
CA GLY A 113 -1.45 -6.28 11.80
C GLY A 113 -0.12 -5.54 11.86
N LYS A 114 0.95 -6.20 12.32
CA LYS A 114 2.29 -5.62 12.43
C LYS A 114 3.44 -6.60 12.16
N THR A 115 3.22 -7.60 11.32
CA THR A 115 4.22 -8.59 10.97
C THR A 115 5.24 -8.01 9.98
N SER A 116 6.43 -8.60 9.90
CA SER A 116 7.45 -8.21 8.90
C SER A 116 6.91 -8.28 7.48
N GLN A 117 6.09 -9.31 7.18
CA GLN A 117 5.47 -9.51 5.89
C GLN A 117 4.52 -8.35 5.51
N ILE A 118 3.78 -7.78 6.49
CA ILE A 118 2.97 -6.58 6.24
C ILE A 118 3.85 -5.44 5.76
N TYR A 119 4.97 -5.17 6.43
CA TYR A 119 5.86 -4.07 6.04
C TYR A 119 6.48 -4.29 4.65
N GLU A 120 6.90 -5.52 4.33
CA GLU A 120 7.39 -5.87 3.00
C GLU A 120 6.33 -5.60 1.92
N HIS A 121 5.08 -6.00 2.16
CA HIS A 121 3.98 -5.69 1.25
C HIS A 121 3.74 -4.19 1.13
N ILE A 122 3.75 -3.44 2.23
CA ILE A 122 3.59 -1.98 2.20
C ILE A 122 4.65 -1.34 1.29
N PHE A 123 5.92 -1.67 1.47
CA PHE A 123 6.99 -1.11 0.63
C PHE A 123 6.89 -1.53 -0.83
N LEU A 124 6.52 -2.79 -1.10
CA LEU A 124 6.27 -3.27 -2.45
C LEU A 124 5.16 -2.47 -3.15
N TYR A 125 4.01 -2.30 -2.49
CA TYR A 125 2.88 -1.57 -3.07
C TYR A 125 3.17 -0.07 -3.22
N ILE A 126 3.94 0.54 -2.32
CA ILE A 126 4.45 1.91 -2.49
C ILE A 126 5.35 2.00 -3.71
N CYS A 127 6.26 1.04 -3.93
CA CYS A 127 7.13 1.02 -5.11
C CYS A 127 6.30 0.93 -6.41
N VAL A 128 5.30 0.04 -6.43
CA VAL A 128 4.41 -0.14 -7.58
C VAL A 128 3.59 1.12 -7.85
N ALA A 129 2.99 1.72 -6.81
CA ALA A 129 2.14 2.90 -6.95
C ALA A 129 2.95 4.15 -7.33
N SER A 130 4.15 4.33 -6.76
CA SER A 130 5.05 5.43 -7.10
C SER A 130 5.84 5.21 -8.39
N LYS A 131 5.82 4.00 -8.96
CA LYS A 131 6.68 3.61 -10.11
C LYS A 131 8.16 3.92 -9.85
N LYS A 132 8.59 3.88 -8.59
CA LYS A 132 9.95 4.14 -8.15
C LYS A 132 10.34 3.11 -7.10
N ARG A 133 11.51 2.51 -7.26
CA ARG A 133 12.06 1.61 -6.24
C ARG A 133 12.56 2.44 -5.06
N LEU A 134 12.15 2.08 -3.85
CA LEU A 134 12.76 2.60 -2.64
C LEU A 134 14.12 1.94 -2.46
N ASP A 135 15.13 2.75 -2.17
CA ASP A 135 16.47 2.27 -1.85
C ASP A 135 16.56 2.06 -0.34
N PRO A 136 16.83 0.83 0.14
CA PRO A 136 16.97 0.56 1.57
C PRO A 136 18.00 1.44 2.29
N ALA A 137 19.06 1.90 1.59
CA ALA A 137 20.08 2.77 2.18
C ALA A 137 19.54 4.15 2.57
N HIS A 138 18.38 4.54 2.02
CA HIS A 138 17.73 5.82 2.27
C HIS A 138 16.53 5.71 3.22
N ILE A 139 16.23 4.52 3.75
CA ILE A 139 15.15 4.31 4.72
C ILE A 139 15.76 4.36 6.13
N VAL A 140 15.25 5.27 6.97
CA VAL A 140 15.67 5.51 8.36
C VAL A 140 14.56 5.10 9.31
#